data_AF-A0A9D7HKP5-F1
#
_entry.id   AF-A0A9D7HKP5-F1
#
_cell.length_a   1.000
_cell.length_b   1.000
_cell.length_c   1.000
_cell.angle_alpha   90.00
_cell.angle_beta   90.00
_cell.angle_gamma   90.00
#
_symmetry.space_group_name_H-M   'P 1'
#
loop_
_entity.id
_entity.type
_entity.pdbx_description
1 polymer ?
#
loop_
_entity_poly.entity_id
_entity_poly.type
_entity_poly.pdbx_seq_one_letter_code
_entity_poly.pdbx_strand_id
1 'polypeptide(L)'
;MGEFGTIAVGDTRRRLSFFVMVLAWSRQMYVEFTLSQTMEQFLAAHVNAFNVLGVPKKVMVDNLRCAVLRHPRGEHAEFNPRYLDFARHYGFQIVACAVAKGNEKE
;
A
#
# COMPACT_ATOMS: atom_id res chain seq x y z
N MET A 1 -3.50 0.37 -0.53
CA MET A 1 -4.57 0.29 0.50
C MET A 1 -5.85 0.71 -0.17
N GLY A 2 -6.94 -0.01 0.04
CA GLY A 2 -8.27 0.31 -0.49
C GLY A 2 -9.25 0.72 0.59
N GLU A 3 -10.40 1.26 0.18
CA GLU A 3 -11.54 1.55 1.04
C GLU A 3 -12.65 0.52 0.76
N PHE A 4 -13.19 -0.11 1.81
CA PHE A 4 -14.31 -1.06 1.71
C PHE A 4 -15.66 -0.38 1.93
N GLY A 5 -15.69 0.72 2.69
CA GLY A 5 -16.91 1.46 3.03
C GLY A 5 -16.91 1.88 4.49
N THR A 6 -18.08 1.99 5.10
CA THR A 6 -18.23 2.40 6.51
C THR A 6 -18.96 1.32 7.30
N ILE A 7 -18.43 0.93 8.47
CA ILE A 7 -19.05 -0.03 9.37
C ILE A 7 -19.51 0.64 10.67
N ALA A 8 -20.54 0.07 11.29
CA ALA A 8 -20.95 0.46 12.64
C ALA A 8 -19.95 -0.12 13.66
N VAL A 9 -19.49 0.73 14.57
CA VAL A 9 -18.60 0.38 15.69
C VAL A 9 -19.20 1.02 16.94
N GLY A 10 -19.95 0.21 17.69
CA GLY A 10 -20.87 0.71 18.73
C GLY A 10 -21.86 1.71 18.13
N ASP A 11 -21.97 2.88 18.75
CA ASP A 11 -22.86 3.96 18.31
C ASP A 11 -22.24 4.87 17.23
N THR A 12 -21.02 4.55 16.76
CA THR A 12 -20.30 5.37 15.77
C THR A 12 -20.16 4.66 14.44
N ARG A 13 -20.00 5.44 13.36
CA ARG A 13 -19.65 4.94 12.04
C ARG A 13 -18.17 5.21 11.76
N ARG A 14 -17.45 4.19 11.31
CA ARG A 14 -16.00 4.25 11.03
C ARG A 14 -15.72 3.73 9.62
N ARG A 15 -14.82 4.40 8.92
CA ARG A 15 -14.39 4.01 7.58
C ARG A 15 -13.51 2.77 7.69
N LEU A 16 -13.90 1.71 6.98
CA LEU A 16 -13.16 0.47 6.88
C LEU A 16 -12.27 0.52 5.64
N SER A 17 -10.98 0.36 5.85
CA SER A 17 -9.97 0.25 4.81
C SER A 17 -9.37 -1.14 4.83
N PHE A 18 -8.65 -1.49 3.78
CA PHE A 18 -7.99 -2.77 3.71
C PHE A 18 -6.62 -2.66 3.03
N PHE A 19 -5.71 -3.50 3.48
CA PHE A 19 -4.41 -3.74 2.91
C PHE A 19 -4.43 -5.07 2.16
N VAL A 20 -3.86 -5.11 0.95
CA VAL A 20 -3.67 -6.34 0.18
C VAL A 20 -2.23 -6.39 -0.29
N MET A 21 -1.60 -7.56 -0.12
CA MET A 21 -0.35 -7.90 -0.76
C MET A 21 -0.54 -9.20 -1.54
N VAL A 22 -0.10 -9.21 -2.80
CA VAL A 22 -0.15 -10.41 -3.65
C VAL A 22 1.25 -10.69 -4.18
N LEU A 23 1.75 -11.90 -3.95
CA LEU A 23 3.02 -12.34 -4.54
C LEU A 23 2.82 -12.62 -6.03
N ALA A 24 3.60 -11.94 -6.88
CA ALA A 24 3.46 -12.03 -8.33
C ALA A 24 3.75 -13.43 -8.90
N TRP A 25 4.64 -14.20 -8.26
CA TRP A 25 5.01 -15.54 -8.72
C TRP A 25 4.01 -16.61 -8.29
N SER A 26 3.70 -16.69 -6.99
CA SER A 26 2.86 -17.75 -6.41
C SER A 26 1.37 -17.42 -6.34
N ARG A 27 0.99 -16.16 -6.54
CA ARG A 27 -0.38 -15.64 -6.33
C ARG A 27 -0.91 -15.78 -4.90
N GLN A 28 -0.06 -16.12 -3.94
CA GLN A 28 -0.43 -16.05 -2.53
C GLN A 28 -0.78 -14.61 -2.16
N MET A 29 -1.85 -14.47 -1.37
CA MET A 29 -2.43 -13.19 -1.00
C MET A 29 -2.52 -13.09 0.51
N TYR A 30 -2.21 -11.90 1.01
CA TYR A 30 -2.49 -11.47 2.37
C TYR A 30 -3.45 -10.30 2.33
N VAL A 31 -4.51 -10.35 3.14
CA VAL A 31 -5.50 -9.28 3.29
C VAL A 31 -5.69 -8.96 4.77
N GLU A 32 -5.65 -7.68 5.11
CA GLU A 32 -5.94 -7.20 6.46
C GLU A 32 -6.87 -5.99 6.39
N PHE A 33 -7.88 -5.96 7.25
CA PHE A 33 -8.77 -4.80 7.39
C PHE A 33 -8.29 -3.88 8.50
N THR A 34 -8.33 -2.57 8.26
CA THR A 34 -7.94 -1.54 9.22
C THR A 34 -8.95 -0.40 9.24
N LEU A 35 -9.11 0.25 10.38
CA LEU A 35 -9.98 1.41 10.55
C LEU A 35 -9.26 2.74 10.27
N SER A 36 -7.99 2.70 9.87
CA SER A 36 -7.17 3.89 9.65
C SER A 36 -6.20 3.70 8.48
N GLN A 37 -6.05 4.74 7.66
CA GLN A 37 -5.11 4.78 6.53
C GLN A 37 -3.83 5.56 6.89
N THR A 38 -3.41 5.48 8.14
CA THR A 38 -2.18 6.15 8.61
C THR A 38 -0.92 5.41 8.15
N MET A 39 0.22 6.11 8.19
CA MET A 39 1.51 5.52 7.87
C MET A 39 1.85 4.38 8.83
N GLU A 40 1.54 4.52 10.13
CA GLU A 40 1.77 3.45 11.11
C GLU A 40 1.02 2.17 10.73
N GLN A 41 -0.26 2.29 10.37
CA GLN A 41 -1.09 1.14 9.97
C GLN A 41 -0.60 0.52 8.66
N PHE A 42 -0.16 1.35 7.71
CA PHE A 42 0.42 0.88 6.45
C PHE A 42 1.68 0.04 6.67
N LEU A 43 2.59 0.49 7.55
CA LEU A 43 3.81 -0.25 7.88
C LEU A 43 3.50 -1.51 8.69
N ALA A 44 2.61 -1.43 9.68
CA ALA A 44 2.19 -2.60 10.47
C ALA A 44 1.61 -3.71 9.58
N ALA A 45 0.74 -3.36 8.63
CA ALA A 45 0.18 -4.33 7.69
C ALA A 45 1.25 -4.98 6.79
N HIS A 46 2.32 -4.26 6.42
CA HIS A 46 3.46 -4.87 5.73
C HIS A 46 4.20 -5.88 6.61
N VAL A 47 4.46 -5.54 7.88
CA VAL A 47 5.11 -6.47 8.82
C VAL A 47 4.28 -7.74 8.97
N ASN A 48 2.97 -7.60 9.15
CA ASN A 48 2.07 -8.76 9.26
C ASN A 48 2.07 -9.59 7.97
N ALA A 49 2.01 -8.94 6.80
CA ALA A 49 2.09 -9.63 5.51
C ALA A 49 3.43 -10.37 5.32
N PHE A 50 4.55 -9.75 5.70
CA PHE A 50 5.88 -10.35 5.59
C PHE A 50 6.06 -11.54 6.55
N ASN A 51 5.44 -11.52 7.72
CA ASN A 51 5.44 -12.68 8.63
C ASN A 51 4.73 -13.90 8.02
N VAL A 52 3.76 -13.67 7.12
CA VAL A 52 2.99 -14.75 6.47
C VAL A 52 3.60 -15.17 5.13
N LEU A 53 3.99 -14.21 4.31
CA LEU A 53 4.39 -14.42 2.91
C LEU A 53 5.91 -14.38 2.70
N GLY A 54 6.67 -13.98 3.71
CA GLY A 54 8.07 -13.57 3.58
C GLY A 54 8.22 -12.17 2.96
N VAL A 55 9.46 -11.66 2.96
CA VAL A 55 9.77 -10.36 2.37
C VAL A 55 10.09 -10.52 0.86
N PRO A 56 9.35 -9.88 -0.05
CA PRO A 56 9.65 -9.94 -1.48
C PRO A 56 10.82 -9.00 -1.83
N LYS A 57 11.54 -9.28 -2.92
CA LYS A 57 12.63 -8.39 -3.40
C LYS A 57 12.13 -7.04 -3.90
N LYS A 58 10.90 -6.99 -4.42
CA LYS A 58 10.25 -5.79 -4.96
C LYS A 58 8.82 -5.71 -4.46
N VAL A 59 8.41 -4.53 -4.02
CA VAL A 59 7.01 -4.23 -3.66
C VAL A 59 6.49 -3.18 -4.63
N MET A 60 5.47 -3.55 -5.39
CA MET A 60 4.74 -2.61 -6.24
C MET A 60 3.65 -1.92 -5.42
N VAL A 61 3.65 -0.60 -5.41
CA VAL A 61 2.68 0.22 -4.68
C VAL A 61 1.89 1.11 -5.63
N ASP A 62 0.62 1.30 -5.31
CA ASP A 62 -0.18 2.36 -5.93
C ASP A 62 0.34 3.76 -5.50
N ASN A 63 -0.24 4.83 -6.06
CA ASN A 63 0.16 6.20 -5.75
C ASN A 63 -0.50 6.75 -4.45
N LEU A 64 -0.78 5.90 -3.46
CA LEU A 64 -1.29 6.34 -2.16
C LEU A 64 -0.26 7.17 -1.39
N ARG A 65 -0.73 8.19 -0.66
CA ARG A 65 0.12 9.16 0.05
C ARG A 65 1.05 8.56 1.11
N CYS A 66 0.71 7.41 1.69
CA CYS A 66 1.61 6.72 2.64
C CYS A 66 2.88 6.17 1.97
N ALA A 67 2.82 5.86 0.67
CA ALA A 67 3.94 5.29 -0.07
C ALA A 67 4.59 6.32 -1.00
N VAL A 68 3.77 7.09 -1.73
CA VAL A 68 4.18 8.02 -2.78
C VAL A 68 3.72 9.43 -2.42
N LEU A 69 4.66 10.36 -2.26
CA LEU A 69 4.39 11.77 -1.99
C LEU A 69 4.04 12.52 -3.29
N ARG A 70 4.76 12.22 -4.37
CA ARG A 70 4.59 12.85 -5.68
C ARG A 70 4.99 11.86 -6.77
N HIS A 71 4.25 11.82 -7.88
CA HIS A 71 4.61 11.01 -9.04
C HIS A 71 4.25 11.80 -10.31
N PRO A 72 5.12 12.74 -10.73
CA PRO A 72 4.89 13.51 -11.94
C PRO A 72 4.96 12.61 -13.17
N ARG A 73 4.20 12.96 -14.20
CA ARG A 73 4.16 12.17 -15.44
C ARG A 73 5.53 12.25 -16.14
N GLY A 74 6.14 11.09 -16.38
CA GLY A 74 7.43 11.02 -17.05
C GLY A 74 8.64 11.24 -16.13
N GLU A 75 8.41 11.43 -14.83
CA GLU A 75 9.45 11.55 -13.81
C GLU A 75 9.39 10.38 -12.82
N HIS A 76 10.43 10.25 -12.00
CA HIS A 76 10.46 9.26 -10.94
C HIS A 76 9.48 9.62 -9.81
N ALA A 77 8.87 8.60 -9.21
CA ALA A 77 8.06 8.79 -8.02
C ALA A 77 8.94 9.20 -6.82
N GLU A 78 8.52 10.25 -6.13
CA GLU A 78 9.04 10.64 -4.83
C GLU A 78 8.31 9.83 -3.75
N PHE A 79 9.04 8.92 -3.10
CA PHE A 79 8.48 8.08 -2.05
C PHE A 79 8.52 8.76 -0.68
N ASN A 80 7.61 8.35 0.20
CA ASN A 80 7.61 8.79 1.58
C ASN A 80 8.91 8.32 2.28
N PRO A 81 9.70 9.23 2.92
CA PRO A 81 10.95 8.87 3.59
C PRO A 81 10.81 7.73 4.60
N ARG A 82 9.71 7.71 5.37
CA ARG A 82 9.44 6.61 6.32
C ARG A 82 9.28 5.27 5.61
N TYR A 83 8.71 5.26 4.40
CA TYR A 83 8.56 4.03 3.63
C TYR A 83 9.88 3.60 2.99
N LEU A 84 10.71 4.55 2.54
CA LEU A 84 12.06 4.27 2.05
C LEU A 84 12.93 3.64 3.14
N ASP A 85 12.90 4.18 4.35
CA ASP A 85 13.66 3.63 5.47
C ASP A 85 13.17 2.24 5.88
N PHE A 86 11.86 2.04 5.88
CA PHE A 86 11.26 0.72 6.07
C PHE A 86 11.71 -0.27 4.98
N ALA A 87 11.72 0.14 3.71
CA ALA A 87 12.17 -0.69 2.60
C ALA A 87 13.66 -1.05 2.70
N ARG A 88 14.50 -0.11 3.15
CA ARG A 88 15.92 -0.36 3.44
C ARG A 88 16.09 -1.35 4.59
N HIS A 89 15.32 -1.21 5.65
CA HIS A 89 15.39 -2.10 6.82
C HIS A 89 15.01 -3.55 6.48
N TYR A 90 13.94 -3.74 5.69
CA TYR A 90 13.49 -5.08 5.27
C TYR A 90 14.19 -5.60 4.01
N GLY A 91 14.95 -4.76 3.29
CA GLY A 91 15.74 -5.18 2.13
C GLY A 91 14.93 -5.36 0.84
N PHE A 92 13.87 -4.58 0.62
CA PHE A 92 13.08 -4.61 -0.62
C PHE A 92 13.17 -3.30 -1.40
N GLN A 93 12.94 -3.36 -2.71
CA GLN A 93 12.83 -2.18 -3.57
C GLN A 93 11.36 -1.76 -3.74
N ILE A 94 11.09 -0.46 -3.63
CA ILE A 94 9.77 0.10 -3.90
C ILE A 94 9.65 0.41 -5.40
N VAL A 95 8.53 0.03 -6.01
CA VAL A 95 8.19 0.38 -7.38
C VAL A 95 6.80 1.01 -7.39
N ALA A 96 6.70 2.27 -7.82
CA ALA A 96 5.39 2.89 -8.02
C ALA A 96 4.73 2.38 -9.30
N CYS A 97 3.45 2.07 -9.24
CA CYS A 97 2.64 1.85 -10.43
C CYS A 97 2.61 3.13 -11.28
N ALA A 98 2.72 2.98 -12.61
CA ALA A 98 2.62 4.12 -13.52
C ALA A 98 1.31 4.88 -13.26
N VAL A 99 1.38 6.21 -13.25
CA VAL A 99 0.17 7.04 -13.26
C VAL A 99 -0.63 6.64 -14.50
N ALA A 100 -1.88 6.23 -14.32
CA ALA A 100 -2.72 5.80 -15.43
C ALA A 100 -2.65 6.84 -16.55
N LYS A 101 -2.45 6.39 -17.81
CA LYS A 101 -2.92 7.19 -18.95
C LYS A 101 -4.39 7.44 -18.67
N GLY A 102 -4.83 8.69 -18.60
CA GLY A 102 -6.26 8.95 -18.66
C GLY A 102 -6.74 8.27 -19.93
N ASN A 103 -7.53 7.18 -19.80
CA ASN A 103 -8.46 6.88 -20.87
C ASN A 103 -9.43 8.04 -20.82
N GLU A 104 -9.23 8.98 -21.74
CA GLU A 104 -10.27 9.86 -22.21
C GLU A 104 -11.53 8.99 -22.36
N LYS A 105 -12.52 9.26 -21.52
CA LYS A 105 -13.89 8.83 -21.82
C LYS A 105 -14.29 9.66 -23.04
N GLU A 106 -14.41 9.01 -24.19
CA GLU A 106 -15.41 9.42 -25.18
C GLU A 106 -16.82 9.09 -24.65
#